data_AF-A0A7S1RA25-F1
#
_entry.id   AF-A0A7S1RA25-F1
#
_cell.length_a   1.000
_cell.length_b   1.000
_cell.length_c   1.000
_cell.angle_alpha   90.00
_cell.angle_beta   90.00
_cell.angle_gamma   90.00
#
_symmetry.space_group_name_H-M   'P 1'
#
loop_
_entity.id
_entity.type
_entity.pdbx_description
1 polymer ?
#
loop_
_entity_poly.entity_id
_entity_poly.type
_entity_poly.pdbx_seq_one_letter_code
_entity_poly.pdbx_strand_id
1 'polypeptide(L)'
;MKRMDVSQWGNRSHLRNASHNGRPLHSAHMTEWVRPSFGVLRVDYASGKRLPSKAMALDAETFTGMLLHLHNSQLRFDTLVGVLRSISHCLCVKSLQLRELIGCFETDAQRADLAV
;
A
#
# COMPACT_ATOMS: atom_id res chain seq x y z
N MET A 1 -5.19 -1.21 25.06
CA MET A 1 -6.21 -0.91 24.03
C MET A 1 -6.30 -2.11 23.09
N LYS A 2 -7.40 -2.89 23.08
CA LYS A 2 -7.54 -4.07 22.19
C LYS A 2 -7.79 -3.57 20.75
N ARG A 3 -6.87 -3.85 19.83
CA ARG A 3 -6.98 -3.45 18.42
C ARG A 3 -8.14 -4.22 17.77
N MET A 4 -9.17 -3.49 17.31
CA MET A 4 -10.32 -4.09 16.62
C MET A 4 -9.86 -4.68 15.28
N ASP A 5 -10.36 -5.86 14.93
CA ASP A 5 -10.02 -6.51 13.67
C ASP A 5 -10.69 -5.76 12.50
N VAL A 6 -9.87 -5.24 11.58
CA VAL A 6 -10.30 -4.50 10.39
C VAL A 6 -9.93 -5.20 9.09
N SER A 7 -9.53 -6.48 9.17
CA SER A 7 -9.24 -7.32 8.00
C SER A 7 -10.50 -7.54 7.13
N GLN A 8 -10.30 -7.86 5.85
CA GLN A 8 -11.39 -8.11 4.89
C GLN A 8 -12.30 -9.27 5.34
N TRP A 9 -11.73 -10.26 6.03
CA TRP A 9 -12.41 -11.49 6.41
C TRP A 9 -12.62 -11.63 7.93
N GLY A 10 -12.38 -10.57 8.71
CA GLY A 10 -12.48 -10.63 10.18
C GLY A 10 -11.53 -11.66 10.81
N ASN A 11 -10.36 -11.84 10.19
CA ASN A 11 -9.38 -12.87 10.51
C ASN A 11 -7.99 -12.31 10.81
N ARG A 12 -7.87 -11.00 11.07
CA ARG A 12 -6.63 -10.24 11.32
C ARG A 12 -5.58 -10.32 10.22
N SER A 13 -5.89 -10.88 9.06
CA SER A 13 -4.97 -10.91 7.93
C SER A 13 -4.77 -9.50 7.38
N HIS A 14 -3.52 -9.15 7.11
CA HIS A 14 -3.17 -7.92 6.41
C HIS A 14 -3.29 -8.09 4.88
N LEU A 15 -3.39 -9.32 4.39
CA LEU A 15 -3.38 -9.67 2.97
C LEU A 15 -4.79 -9.51 2.38
N ARG A 16 -4.89 -8.83 1.23
CA ARG A 16 -6.16 -8.52 0.54
C ARG A 16 -6.17 -9.04 -0.88
N ASN A 17 -7.39 -9.34 -1.36
CA ASN A 17 -7.63 -9.93 -2.69
C ASN A 17 -6.68 -11.08 -3.02
N ALA A 18 -6.31 -11.84 -1.99
CA ALA A 18 -5.42 -12.97 -2.17
C ALA A 18 -6.15 -14.02 -3.00
N SER A 19 -5.57 -14.40 -4.14
CA SER A 19 -6.10 -15.46 -4.97
C SER A 19 -4.98 -16.38 -5.43
N HIS A 20 -5.31 -17.66 -5.56
CA HIS A 20 -4.43 -18.66 -6.14
C HIS A 20 -5.14 -19.27 -7.36
N ASN A 21 -4.52 -19.15 -8.54
CA ASN A 21 -5.13 -19.56 -9.82
C ASN A 21 -6.55 -19.00 -10.03
N GLY A 22 -6.75 -17.73 -9.66
CA GLY A 22 -8.05 -17.04 -9.77
C GLY A 22 -9.07 -17.44 -8.71
N ARG A 23 -8.74 -18.34 -7.76
CA ARG A 23 -9.62 -18.72 -6.64
C ARG A 23 -9.26 -17.92 -5.38
N PRO A 24 -10.24 -17.31 -4.68
CA PRO A 24 -9.95 -16.54 -3.48
C PRO A 24 -9.36 -17.40 -2.36
N LEU A 25 -8.30 -16.90 -1.72
CA LEU A 25 -7.71 -17.46 -0.51
C LEU A 25 -8.40 -16.84 0.70
N HIS A 26 -9.17 -17.66 1.42
CA HIS A 26 -9.99 -17.22 2.55
C HIS A 26 -9.25 -17.28 3.90
N SER A 27 -8.03 -17.83 3.97
CA SER A 27 -7.39 -18.10 5.26
C SER A 27 -6.51 -16.98 5.80
N ALA A 28 -6.51 -16.88 7.13
CA ALA A 28 -5.87 -15.85 7.93
C ALA A 28 -4.34 -15.99 8.02
N HIS A 29 -3.86 -17.23 7.90
CA HIS A 29 -2.50 -17.62 8.21
C HIS A 29 -1.80 -18.18 6.97
N MET A 30 -0.66 -17.59 6.60
CA MET A 30 0.20 -18.09 5.51
C MET A 30 0.65 -19.54 5.72
N THR A 31 0.64 -20.05 6.95
CA THR A 31 0.97 -21.44 7.27
C THR A 31 -0.14 -22.42 6.91
N GLU A 32 -1.38 -21.96 6.77
CA GLU A 32 -2.51 -22.74 6.25
C GLU A 32 -2.57 -22.69 4.71
N TRP A 33 -1.72 -21.87 4.09
CA TRP A 33 -1.61 -21.83 2.65
C TRP A 33 -0.86 -23.09 2.24
N VAL A 34 -1.60 -24.11 1.80
CA VAL A 34 -1.01 -25.24 1.11
C VAL A 34 -0.31 -24.65 -0.11
N ARG A 35 1.03 -24.52 -0.04
CA ARG A 35 1.82 -23.97 -1.14
C ARG A 35 1.66 -24.93 -2.31
N PRO A 36 0.93 -24.55 -3.35
CA PRO A 36 0.71 -25.43 -4.48
C PRO A 36 2.03 -25.56 -5.22
N SER A 37 2.34 -26.77 -5.69
CA SER A 37 3.59 -27.08 -6.40
C SER A 37 3.69 -26.37 -7.76
N PHE A 38 2.60 -25.76 -8.23
CA PHE A 38 2.50 -24.98 -9.46
C PHE A 38 1.36 -23.94 -9.35
N GLY A 39 1.43 -22.86 -10.13
CA GLY A 39 0.38 -21.82 -10.20
C GLY A 39 0.86 -20.42 -9.85
N VAL A 40 -0.07 -19.45 -9.84
CA VAL A 40 0.21 -18.04 -9.52
C VAL A 40 -0.56 -17.64 -8.27
N LEU A 41 0.19 -17.27 -7.24
CA LEU A 41 -0.32 -16.54 -6.08
C LEU A 41 -0.35 -15.04 -6.41
N ARG A 42 -1.54 -14.44 -6.35
CA ARG A 42 -1.72 -13.00 -6.50
C ARG A 42 -2.21 -12.41 -5.19
N VAL A 43 -1.54 -11.36 -4.74
CA VAL A 43 -1.96 -10.54 -3.59
C VAL A 43 -1.94 -9.11 -4.08
N ASP A 44 -3.09 -8.43 -4.06
CA ASP A 44 -3.17 -7.07 -4.60
C ASP A 44 -2.66 -6.03 -3.59
N TYR A 45 -2.77 -6.32 -2.29
CA TYR A 45 -2.41 -5.36 -1.24
C TYR A 45 -2.21 -6.03 0.13
N ALA A 46 -1.23 -5.57 0.91
CA ALA A 46 -0.98 -6.01 2.27
C ALA A 46 -0.94 -4.80 3.22
N SER A 47 -1.93 -4.62 4.11
CA SER A 47 -1.92 -3.52 5.09
C SER A 47 -2.79 -3.81 6.32
N GLY A 48 -2.25 -3.44 7.49
CA GLY A 48 -2.96 -3.44 8.77
C GLY A 48 -3.79 -2.19 9.06
N LYS A 49 -3.81 -1.19 8.16
CA LYS A 49 -4.62 0.03 8.29
C LYS A 49 -5.69 0.07 7.21
N ARG A 50 -6.97 0.19 7.62
CA ARG A 50 -8.11 0.34 6.72
C ARG A 50 -8.40 1.82 6.51
N LEU A 51 -8.52 2.25 5.26
CA LEU A 51 -9.10 3.56 4.95
C LEU A 51 -10.57 3.58 5.40
N PRO A 52 -11.07 4.66 6.01
CA PRO A 52 -12.49 4.81 6.34
C PRO A 52 -13.38 4.49 5.13
N SER A 53 -14.57 3.93 5.34
CA SER A 53 -15.47 3.48 4.26
C SER A 53 -15.92 4.59 3.28
N LYS A 54 -15.74 5.85 3.67
CA LYS A 54 -16.03 7.05 2.85
C LYS A 54 -14.77 7.85 2.51
N ALA A 55 -13.59 7.27 2.71
CA ALA A 55 -12.36 7.93 2.39
C ALA A 55 -12.27 8.10 0.87
N MET A 56 -12.24 9.35 0.43
CA MET A 56 -12.05 9.69 -0.97
C MET A 56 -10.56 9.71 -1.27
N ALA A 57 -10.19 9.23 -2.46
CA ALA A 57 -8.85 9.43 -2.96
C ALA A 57 -8.58 10.94 -3.10
N LEU A 58 -7.31 11.33 -2.97
CA LEU A 58 -6.88 12.69 -3.29
C LEU A 58 -7.35 13.04 -4.71
N ASP A 59 -7.96 14.21 -4.85
CA ASP A 59 -8.30 14.74 -6.16
C ASP A 59 -7.02 15.05 -6.95
N ALA A 60 -7.16 15.23 -8.26
CA ALA A 60 -6.03 15.40 -9.15
C ALA A 60 -5.22 16.69 -8.86
N GLU A 61 -5.88 17.77 -8.43
CA GLU A 61 -5.23 19.04 -8.15
C GLU A 61 -4.37 18.93 -6.89
N THR A 62 -4.95 18.42 -5.79
CA THR A 62 -4.22 18.19 -4.54
C THR A 62 -3.06 17.21 -4.74
N PHE A 63 -3.29 16.13 -5.49
CA PHE A 63 -2.25 15.14 -5.76
C PHE A 63 -1.09 15.73 -6.58
N THR A 64 -1.40 16.48 -7.64
CA THR A 64 -0.38 17.14 -8.48
C THR A 64 0.42 18.17 -7.69
N GLY A 65 -0.25 18.97 -6.85
CA GLY A 65 0.42 19.92 -5.96
C GLY A 65 1.38 19.22 -4.99
N MET A 66 0.97 18.08 -4.42
CA MET A 66 1.83 17.27 -3.56
C MET A 66 3.07 16.76 -4.31
N LEU A 67 2.92 16.26 -5.55
CA LEU A 67 4.05 15.81 -6.37
C LEU A 67 5.03 16.96 -6.68
N LEU A 68 4.50 18.14 -7.01
CA LEU A 68 5.31 19.33 -7.27
C LEU A 68 6.11 19.73 -6.02
N HIS A 69 5.48 19.70 -4.84
CA HIS A 69 6.16 19.99 -3.58
C HIS A 69 7.21 18.94 -3.22
N LEU A 70 6.96 17.66 -3.48
CA LEU A 70 7.94 16.60 -3.28
C LEU A 70 9.15 16.78 -4.20
N HIS A 71 8.90 17.03 -5.48
CA HIS A 71 9.95 17.25 -6.49
C HIS A 71 10.80 18.49 -6.17
N ASN A 72 10.18 19.58 -5.72
CA ASN A 72 10.88 20.82 -5.38
C ASN A 72 11.44 20.84 -3.95
N SER A 73 11.21 19.78 -3.16
CA SER A 73 11.70 19.75 -1.79
C SER A 73 13.23 19.60 -1.80
N GLN A 74 13.91 20.38 -0.96
CA GLN A 74 15.36 20.24 -0.72
C GLN A 74 15.64 19.21 0.39
N LEU A 75 14.66 18.37 0.71
CA LEU A 75 14.81 17.36 1.76
C LEU A 75 15.66 16.20 1.26
N ARG A 76 16.49 15.67 2.15
CA ARG A 76 17.14 14.38 1.93
C ARG A 76 16.08 13.30 1.73
N PHE A 77 16.38 12.34 0.86
CA PHE A 77 15.51 11.20 0.58
C PHE A 77 14.99 10.50 1.85
N ASP A 78 15.88 10.16 2.79
CA ASP A 78 15.50 9.47 4.03
C ASP A 78 14.46 10.26 4.84
N THR A 79 14.63 11.58 4.91
CA THR A 79 13.71 12.49 5.61
C THR A 79 12.37 12.56 4.88
N LEU A 80 12.41 12.67 3.55
CA LEU A 80 11.22 12.74 2.70
C LEU A 80 10.39 11.45 2.80
N VAL A 81 11.03 10.29 2.72
CA VAL A 81 10.37 8.99 2.95
C VAL A 81 9.83 8.89 4.37
N GLY A 82 10.58 9.34 5.37
CA GLY A 82 10.12 9.40 6.76
C GLY A 82 8.83 10.21 6.91
N VAL A 83 8.76 11.38 6.27
CA VAL A 83 7.56 12.23 6.24
C VAL A 83 6.42 11.51 5.53
N LEU A 84 6.63 11.00 4.31
CA LEU A 84 5.60 10.27 3.55
C LEU A 84 5.06 9.07 4.34
N ARG A 85 5.93 8.30 4.98
CA ARG A 85 5.53 7.18 5.85
C ARG A 85 4.72 7.67 7.05
N SER A 86 5.11 8.79 7.67
CA SER A 86 4.39 9.36 8.81
C SER A 86 2.96 9.78 8.46
N ILE A 87 2.75 10.35 7.26
CA ILE A 87 1.43 10.81 6.79
C ILE A 87 0.70 9.81 5.88
N SER A 88 1.31 8.66 5.56
CA SER A 88 0.76 7.63 4.65
C SER A 88 -0.67 7.22 4.98
N HIS A 89 -1.02 7.21 6.27
CA HIS A 89 -2.35 6.86 6.76
C HIS A 89 -3.43 7.92 6.46
N CYS A 90 -3.02 9.14 6.15
CA CYS A 90 -3.86 10.24 5.67
C CYS A 90 -3.94 10.28 4.14
N LEU A 91 -3.04 9.59 3.44
CA LEU A 91 -2.97 9.61 1.98
C LEU A 91 -3.82 8.49 1.39
N CYS A 92 -5.02 8.85 0.94
CA CYS A 92 -5.85 7.99 0.12
C CYS A 92 -5.45 8.18 -1.35
N VAL A 93 -4.72 7.24 -1.93
CA VAL A 93 -4.29 7.32 -3.34
C VAL A 93 -4.79 6.11 -4.14
N LYS A 94 -5.15 6.35 -5.40
CA LYS A 94 -5.42 5.28 -6.37
C LYS A 94 -4.11 4.59 -6.77
N SER A 95 -4.18 3.37 -7.28
CA SER A 95 -3.00 2.64 -7.75
C SER A 95 -2.20 3.39 -8.84
N LEU A 96 -2.88 4.16 -9.69
CA LEU A 96 -2.24 5.01 -10.70
C LEU A 96 -1.48 6.18 -10.05
N GLN A 97 -2.11 6.88 -9.11
CA GLN A 97 -1.47 7.97 -8.35
C GLN A 97 -0.27 7.44 -7.55
N LEU A 98 -0.36 6.24 -6.96
CA LEU A 98 0.79 5.63 -6.28
C LEU A 98 1.96 5.37 -7.25
N ARG A 99 1.66 4.93 -8.47
CA ARG A 99 2.69 4.71 -9.50
C ARG A 99 3.35 6.03 -9.91
N GLU A 100 2.57 7.09 -10.07
CA GLU A 100 3.08 8.44 -10.37
C GLU A 100 3.97 8.96 -9.24
N LEU A 101 3.56 8.76 -7.98
CA LEU A 101 4.36 9.11 -6.80
C LEU A 101 5.70 8.36 -6.76
N ILE A 102 5.69 7.05 -7.03
CA ILE A 102 6.92 6.25 -7.11
C ILE A 102 7.82 6.74 -8.26
N GLY A 103 7.22 7.20 -9.36
CA GLY A 103 7.92 7.76 -10.51
C GLY A 103 8.71 9.04 -10.21
N CYS A 104 8.42 9.75 -9.11
CA CYS A 104 9.18 10.92 -8.69
C CYS A 104 10.56 10.61 -8.10
N PHE A 105 10.87 9.34 -7.82
CA PHE A 105 12.16 8.93 -7.27
C PHE A 105 13.08 8.41 -8.36
N GLU A 106 14.31 8.89 -8.39
CA GLU A 106 15.25 8.67 -9.50
C GLU A 106 15.79 7.25 -9.56
N THR A 107 16.14 6.67 -8.42
CA THR A 107 16.84 5.38 -8.36
C THR A 107 15.92 4.21 -8.02
N ASP A 108 16.24 3.01 -8.51
CA ASP A 108 15.51 1.79 -8.15
C ASP A 108 15.57 1.49 -6.64
N ALA A 109 16.69 1.82 -6.00
CA ALA A 109 16.84 1.66 -4.55
C ALA A 109 15.84 2.53 -3.77
N GLN A 110 15.66 3.79 -4.19
CA GLN A 110 14.68 4.70 -3.59
C GLN A 110 13.25 4.24 -3.83
N ARG A 111 12.94 3.78 -5.05
CA ARG A 111 11.63 3.22 -5.39
C ARG A 111 11.30 1.97 -4.57
N ALA A 112 12.30 1.11 -4.35
CA ALA A 112 12.16 -0.09 -3.53
C ALA A 112 11.89 0.24 -2.07
N ASP A 113 12.59 1.21 -1.47
CA ASP A 113 12.37 1.58 -0.06
C ASP A 113 10.95 2.14 0.16
N LEU A 114 10.39 2.90 -0.79
CA LEU A 114 9.01 3.39 -0.68
C LEU A 114 7.95 2.26 -0.74
N ALA A 115 8.27 1.14 -1.38
CA ALA A 115 7.35 0.02 -1.58
C ALA A 115 7.35 -1.01 -0.43
N VAL A 116 8.22 -0.82 0.57
CA VAL A 116 8.37 -1.66 1.78
C VAL A 116 7.64 -1.05 2.96
#